data_AF-A0A7Y0SIX6-F1
#
_entry.id   AF-A0A7Y0SIX6-F1
#
_cell.length_a   1.000
_cell.length_b   1.000
_cell.length_c   1.000
_cell.angle_alpha   90.00
_cell.angle_beta   90.00
_cell.angle_gamma   90.00
#
_symmetry.space_group_name_H-M   'P 1'
#
loop_
_entity.id
_entity.type
_entity.pdbx_description
1 polymer ?
#
loop_
_entity_poly.entity_id
_entity_poly.type
_entity_poly.pdbx_seq_one_letter_code
_entity_poly.pdbx_strand_id
1 'polypeptide(L)'
;SSDLYTKQCADNPKLNPCIFEFVYFARPDSFIDKISVYSARVEMGKKLGERIREDYANLDIDVVIPIPETSCDIALQIAQA
;
A
#
# COMPACT_ATOMS: atom_id res chain seq x y z
N SER A 1 -35.27 -5.84 -23.63
CA SER A 1 -33.97 -6.25 -23.09
C SER A 1 -32.93 -5.43 -23.81
N SER A 2 -32.18 -4.59 -23.12
CA SER A 2 -31.16 -3.74 -23.76
C SER A 2 -29.85 -4.52 -23.78
N ASP A 3 -29.37 -4.91 -24.96
CA ASP A 3 -28.12 -5.65 -25.10
C ASP A 3 -26.94 -4.70 -24.88
N LEU A 4 -26.03 -5.09 -23.99
CA LEU A 4 -24.84 -4.30 -23.63
C LEU A 4 -23.66 -4.81 -24.46
N TYR A 5 -23.09 -3.94 -25.30
CA TYR A 5 -21.96 -4.27 -26.17
C TYR A 5 -20.66 -3.69 -25.61
N THR A 6 -19.59 -4.49 -25.54
CA THR A 6 -18.27 -4.08 -25.05
C THR A 6 -17.18 -4.59 -25.98
N LYS A 7 -16.14 -3.79 -26.25
CA LYS A 7 -15.00 -4.14 -27.11
C LYS A 7 -13.70 -3.60 -26.50
N GLN A 8 -12.61 -4.36 -26.62
CA GLN A 8 -11.26 -3.85 -26.32
C GLN A 8 -10.81 -2.88 -27.43
N CYS A 9 -10.35 -1.68 -27.03
CA CYS A 9 -9.97 -0.58 -27.92
C CYS A 9 -8.47 -0.26 -27.93
N ALA A 10 -7.64 -1.07 -27.26
CA ALA A 10 -6.19 -0.94 -27.27
C ALA A 10 -5.50 -2.24 -27.76
N ASP A 11 -4.47 -2.08 -28.58
CA ASP A 11 -3.60 -3.19 -28.98
C ASP A 11 -2.67 -3.57 -27.82
N ASN A 12 -2.56 -4.89 -27.53
CA ASN A 12 -1.73 -5.44 -26.46
C ASN A 12 -1.88 -4.72 -25.09
N PRO A 13 -3.09 -4.68 -24.51
CA PRO A 13 -3.33 -3.97 -23.25
C PRO A 13 -2.49 -4.55 -22.12
N LYS A 14 -1.87 -3.69 -21.31
CA LYS A 14 -1.08 -4.08 -20.13
C LYS A 14 -1.65 -3.45 -18.87
N LEU A 15 -1.69 -4.23 -17.81
CA LEU A 15 -2.07 -3.77 -16.49
C LEU A 15 -0.84 -3.22 -15.76
N ASN A 16 -0.75 -1.90 -15.62
CA ASN A 16 0.30 -1.22 -14.86
C ASN A 16 -0.36 -0.21 -13.92
N PRO A 17 -0.85 -0.65 -12.75
CA PRO A 17 -1.56 0.24 -11.85
C PRO A 17 -0.63 1.29 -11.25
N CYS A 18 -1.17 2.46 -10.94
CA CYS A 18 -0.41 3.54 -10.31
C CYS A 18 -0.05 3.17 -8.87
N ILE A 19 1.24 3.05 -8.56
CA ILE A 19 1.70 2.72 -7.20
C ILE A 19 1.26 3.75 -6.16
N PHE A 20 1.13 5.02 -6.54
CA PHE A 20 0.74 6.10 -5.63
C PHE A 20 -0.69 5.96 -5.10
N GLU A 21 -1.56 5.24 -5.83
CA GLU A 21 -2.90 4.91 -5.32
C GLU A 21 -2.81 4.07 -4.04
N PHE A 22 -1.95 3.05 -4.04
CA PHE A 22 -1.76 2.19 -2.87
C PHE A 22 -1.01 2.90 -1.73
N VAL A 23 -0.01 3.72 -2.07
CA VAL A 23 0.82 4.43 -1.08
C VAL A 23 0.01 5.50 -0.35
N TYR A 24 -0.80 6.29 -1.06
CA TYR A 24 -1.39 7.49 -0.45
C TYR A 24 -2.79 7.87 -0.96
N PHE A 25 -3.02 7.88 -2.27
CA PHE A 25 -4.23 8.53 -2.81
C PHE A 25 -5.52 7.78 -2.54
N ALA A 26 -5.50 6.45 -2.66
CA ALA A 26 -6.72 5.66 -2.49
C ALA A 26 -7.12 5.60 -1.02
N ARG A 27 -8.43 5.50 -0.79
CA ARG A 27 -8.92 5.19 0.55
C ARG A 27 -8.52 3.76 0.94
N PRO A 28 -8.23 3.50 2.22
CA PRO A 28 -7.79 2.18 2.68
C PRO A 28 -8.83 1.06 2.46
N ASP A 29 -10.12 1.41 2.45
CA ASP A 29 -11.23 0.48 2.20
C ASP A 29 -11.47 0.17 0.71
N SER A 30 -10.71 0.78 -0.20
CA SER A 30 -10.80 0.52 -1.63
C SER A 30 -10.09 -0.77 -2.04
N PHE A 31 -10.60 -1.38 -3.11
CA PHE A 31 -9.93 -2.44 -3.86
C PHE A 31 -9.59 -1.94 -5.27
N ILE A 32 -8.30 -1.90 -5.60
CA ILE A 32 -7.79 -1.47 -6.91
C ILE A 32 -7.15 -2.68 -7.56
N ASP A 33 -7.64 -3.08 -8.73
CA ASP A 33 -7.17 -4.25 -9.46
C ASP A 33 -7.10 -5.52 -8.58
N LYS A 34 -8.14 -5.71 -7.75
CA LYS A 34 -8.31 -6.82 -6.79
C LYS A 34 -7.35 -6.78 -5.59
N ILE A 35 -6.55 -5.73 -5.44
CA ILE A 35 -5.67 -5.52 -4.30
C ILE A 35 -6.35 -4.60 -3.29
N SER A 36 -6.45 -5.05 -2.03
CA SER A 36 -6.88 -4.19 -0.92
C SER A 36 -5.80 -3.14 -0.63
N VAL A 37 -6.19 -1.86 -0.62
CA VAL A 37 -5.29 -0.76 -0.29
C VAL A 37 -4.79 -0.87 1.15
N TYR A 38 -5.67 -1.20 2.09
CA TYR A 38 -5.30 -1.44 3.49
C TYR A 38 -4.24 -2.54 3.63
N SER A 39 -4.48 -3.71 3.03
CA SER A 39 -3.51 -4.82 3.11
C SER A 39 -2.17 -4.45 2.47
N ALA A 40 -2.18 -3.71 1.36
CA ALA A 40 -0.94 -3.24 0.73
C ALA A 40 -0.14 -2.33 1.68
N ARG A 41 -0.79 -1.42 2.40
CA ARG A 41 -0.14 -0.52 3.37
C ARG A 41 0.41 -1.28 4.59
N VAL A 42 -0.32 -2.28 5.07
CA VAL A 42 0.16 -3.19 6.13
C VAL A 42 1.46 -3.88 5.70
N GLU A 43 1.50 -4.44 4.49
CA GLU A 43 2.71 -5.08 3.97
C GLU A 43 3.87 -4.10 3.75
N MET A 44 3.58 -2.86 3.31
CA MET A 44 4.59 -1.79 3.22
C MET A 44 5.22 -1.51 4.59
N GLY A 45 4.41 -1.43 5.64
CA GLY A 45 4.90 -1.19 7.01
C GLY A 45 5.77 -2.33 7.53
N LYS A 46 5.38 -3.59 7.30
CA LYS A 46 6.22 -4.75 7.64
C LYS A 46 7.56 -4.72 6.94
N LYS A 47 7.57 -4.48 5.62
CA LYS A 47 8.81 -4.42 4.82
C LYS A 47 9.71 -3.27 5.27
N LEU A 48 9.14 -2.13 5.63
CA LEU A 48 9.91 -1.01 6.15
C LEU A 48 10.45 -1.30 7.55
N GLY A 49 9.69 -1.95 8.43
CA GLY A 49 10.14 -2.38 9.75
C GLY A 49 11.29 -3.40 9.69
N GLU A 50 11.18 -4.43 8.83
CA GLU A 50 12.27 -5.38 8.54
C GLU A 50 13.55 -4.63 8.13
N ARG A 51 13.41 -3.71 7.16
CA ARG A 51 14.54 -2.93 6.67
C ARG A 51 15.14 -2.00 7.72
N ILE A 52 14.32 -1.35 8.55
CA ILE A 52 14.82 -0.50 9.63
C ILE A 52 15.64 -1.34 10.63
N ARG A 53 15.18 -2.53 10.96
CA ARG A 53 15.89 -3.44 11.86
C ARG A 53 17.24 -3.89 11.30
N GLU A 54 17.32 -4.12 10.00
CA GLU A 54 18.56 -4.48 9.32
C GLU A 54 19.52 -3.30 9.21
N ASP A 55 19.05 -2.18 8.66
CA ASP A 55 19.88 -1.01 8.32
C ASP A 55 20.28 -0.19 9.57
N TYR A 56 19.49 -0.26 10.64
CA TYR A 56 19.66 0.54 11.87
C TYR A 56 19.69 -0.29 13.15
N ALA A 57 20.17 -1.55 13.07
CA ALA A 57 20.24 -2.48 14.20
C ALA A 57 20.97 -1.95 15.45
N ASN A 58 21.82 -0.93 15.29
CA ASN A 58 22.64 -0.32 16.33
C ASN A 58 22.05 0.98 16.91
N LEU A 59 20.90 1.43 16.44
CA LEU A 59 20.20 2.58 17.02
C LEU A 59 19.27 2.13 18.14
N ASP A 60 19.23 2.91 19.21
CA ASP A 60 18.23 2.78 20.26
C ASP A 60 17.01 3.63 19.88
N ILE A 61 15.91 2.97 19.50
CA ILE A 61 14.68 3.62 19.04
C ILE A 61 13.60 3.39 20.09
N ASP A 62 13.27 4.43 20.85
CA ASP A 62 12.29 4.33 21.95
C ASP A 62 10.84 4.24 21.46
N VAL A 63 10.52 4.90 20.34
CA VAL A 63 9.13 5.07 19.89
C VAL A 63 9.03 5.26 18.39
N VAL A 64 7.94 4.76 17.81
CA VAL A 64 7.52 5.00 16.43
C VAL A 64 6.32 5.94 16.44
N ILE A 65 6.41 7.07 15.74
CA ILE A 65 5.36 8.10 15.70
C ILE A 65 4.91 8.30 14.25
N PRO A 66 3.63 8.04 13.90
CA PRO A 66 3.10 8.30 12.57
C PRO A 66 2.89 9.79 12.32
N ILE A 67 3.01 10.20 11.05
CA ILE A 67 2.45 11.47 10.57
C ILE A 67 1.04 11.21 10.05
N PRO A 68 -0.01 11.77 10.69
CA PRO A 68 -1.39 11.43 10.34
C PRO A 68 -1.76 11.79 8.89
N GLU A 69 -2.72 11.11 8.26
CA GLU A 69 -3.51 9.96 8.75
C GLU A 69 -3.15 8.64 8.07
N THR A 70 -2.75 8.69 6.80
CA THR A 70 -2.43 7.53 5.96
C THR A 70 -1.33 6.62 6.55
N SER A 71 -0.36 7.21 7.26
CA SER A 71 0.78 6.46 7.78
C SER A 71 0.51 5.71 9.08
N CYS A 72 -0.64 5.91 9.73
CA CYS A 72 -0.95 5.30 11.03
C CYS A 72 -0.86 3.77 11.00
N ASP A 73 -1.49 3.14 10.00
CA ASP A 73 -1.45 1.67 9.85
C ASP A 73 -0.05 1.17 9.52
N ILE A 74 0.68 1.91 8.69
CA ILE A 74 2.05 1.57 8.27
C ILE A 74 2.98 1.64 9.49
N ALA A 75 2.93 2.73 10.24
CA ALA A 75 3.74 2.95 11.44
C ALA A 75 3.44 1.92 12.53
N LEU A 76 2.19 1.53 12.69
CA LEU A 76 1.81 0.45 13.61
C LEU A 76 2.51 -0.86 13.23
N GLN A 77 2.55 -1.20 11.94
CA GLN A 77 3.26 -2.40 11.49
C GLN A 77 4.78 -2.27 11.65
N ILE A 78 5.36 -1.09 11.44
CA ILE A 78 6.78 -0.84 11.71
C ILE A 78 7.10 -1.06 13.20
N ALA A 79 6.25 -0.56 14.09
CA ALA A 79 6.45 -0.71 15.54
C ALA A 79 6.29 -2.16 16.04
N GLN A 80 5.56 -3.00 15.31
CA GLN A 80 5.35 -4.41 15.61
C GLN A 80 6.43 -5.33 15.06
N ALA A 81 7.25 -4.82 14.13
CA ALA A 81 8.25 -5.61 13.42
C ALA A 81 9.45 -5.89 14.31
#